data_AF-W9VDK9-F1
#
_entry.id   AF-W9VDK9-F1
#
_cell.length_a   1.000
_cell.length_b   1.000
_cell.length_c   1.000
_cell.angle_alpha   90.00
_cell.angle_beta   90.00
_cell.angle_gamma   90.00
#
_symmetry.space_group_name_H-M   'P 1'
#
loop_
_entity.id
_entity.type
_entity.pdbx_description
1 polymer ?
#
loop_
_entity_poly.entity_id
_entity_poly.type
_entity_poly.pdbx_seq_one_letter_code
_entity_poly.pdbx_strand_id
1 'polypeptide(L)'
;MTAPDGSNHNDPIQRESVVGESTVCAWSSKTEEPTGAKTRGHFRVSLAPVLDEKLLSNFRTQMNIHFPFVVIPPQATAAALREEMPFLFRTCITAAAQADPLLLRQMADDLMRYIGDRMLMKGDKSIDLLQGLLVFSTWYQYYNHNNPQVMNLFHLVTAMVTDLGLNRPIQPAVLTPIGMVVDAAQMFHGRLVNQGIQTSDDRRALLGVYNLAGQLSSCLRRSDPMRWTQHLEDCCNALTDAAEYPSDIYAVQLVRLHRVIEIYSPSLGLMTTSTLPIRSFMNCFEKDLRQYQGSLPPSLAGNKLLDMQIHSAYICLFETIFAVQADIAYHRAEALHSCLNHISELFDSLDAIPWRYLPNLTF
;
A
#
# COMPACT_ATOMS: atom_id res chain seq x y z
N MET A 1 -12.12 -33.80 62.88
CA MET A 1 -13.36 -34.07 62.13
C MET A 1 -12.98 -34.19 60.66
N THR A 2 -13.47 -35.26 60.06
CA THR A 2 -13.01 -35.96 58.84
C THR A 2 -13.28 -35.24 57.53
N ALA A 3 -12.34 -35.39 56.59
CA ALA A 3 -12.55 -35.43 55.14
C ALA A 3 -11.77 -36.66 54.59
N PRO A 4 -12.33 -37.44 53.65
CA PRO A 4 -11.59 -38.32 52.76
C PRO A 4 -11.44 -37.62 51.38
N ASP A 5 -10.73 -38.06 50.35
CA ASP A 5 -10.31 -39.39 49.92
C ASP A 5 -9.32 -39.22 48.74
N GLY A 6 -8.63 -40.29 48.33
CA GLY A 6 -8.13 -40.40 46.94
C GLY A 6 -6.66 -40.76 46.76
N SER A 7 -6.39 -42.06 46.80
CA SER A 7 -5.13 -42.77 46.65
C SER A 7 -4.50 -42.79 45.23
N ASN A 8 -3.16 -42.78 45.20
CA ASN A 8 -2.27 -43.06 44.06
C ASN A 8 -1.51 -44.38 44.30
N HIS A 9 -1.36 -45.24 43.27
CA HIS A 9 -0.42 -46.39 43.19
C HIS A 9 0.09 -46.45 41.74
N ASN A 10 1.37 -46.17 41.44
CA ASN A 10 2.60 -46.97 41.49
C ASN A 10 2.80 -48.00 40.34
N ASP A 11 3.82 -47.75 39.52
CA ASP A 11 4.52 -48.54 38.46
C ASP A 11 5.20 -49.85 39.01
N PRO A 12 6.10 -50.65 38.33
CA PRO A 12 6.93 -50.39 37.11
C PRO A 12 7.48 -51.59 36.22
N ILE A 13 8.38 -51.24 35.26
CA ILE A 13 9.49 -51.98 34.54
C ILE A 13 9.08 -53.04 33.46
N GLN A 14 9.72 -53.33 32.29
CA GLN A 14 11.12 -53.27 31.81
C GLN A 14 11.26 -53.69 30.29
N ARG A 15 12.26 -53.12 29.55
CA ARG A 15 13.00 -53.59 28.31
C ARG A 15 12.19 -53.93 27.03
N GLU A 16 12.64 -53.76 25.78
CA GLU A 16 13.92 -54.03 25.12
C GLU A 16 13.98 -53.38 23.70
N SER A 17 15.16 -53.35 23.08
CA SER A 17 15.55 -52.74 21.79
C SER A 17 15.32 -53.60 20.53
N VAL A 18 15.36 -52.97 19.33
CA VAL A 18 16.12 -53.36 18.09
C VAL A 18 15.38 -53.06 16.76
N VAL A 19 16.06 -52.23 15.94
CA VAL A 19 16.24 -52.18 14.47
C VAL A 19 15.33 -52.99 13.53
N GLY A 20 14.86 -52.34 12.46
CA GLY A 20 14.40 -52.97 11.22
C GLY A 20 14.31 -51.99 10.05
N GLU A 21 15.29 -52.05 9.14
CA GLU A 21 15.28 -51.41 7.82
C GLU A 21 14.12 -51.92 6.96
N SER A 22 13.55 -51.05 6.11
CA SER A 22 12.94 -51.51 4.86
C SER A 22 13.16 -50.50 3.74
N THR A 23 13.96 -50.95 2.77
CA THR A 23 14.09 -50.36 1.43
C THR A 23 13.35 -51.30 0.49
N VAL A 24 12.28 -50.86 -0.18
CA VAL A 24 11.83 -51.47 -1.44
C VAL A 24 11.26 -50.40 -2.37
N CYS A 25 11.77 -50.44 -3.60
CA CYS A 25 11.46 -49.59 -4.73
C CYS A 25 10.09 -49.89 -5.40
N ALA A 26 9.48 -48.81 -5.90
CA ALA A 26 8.85 -48.64 -7.21
C ALA A 26 7.57 -49.42 -7.59
N TRP A 27 6.52 -48.69 -8.00
CA TRP A 27 6.06 -48.63 -9.41
C TRP A 27 4.97 -47.58 -9.63
N SER A 28 5.00 -47.06 -10.86
CA SER A 28 4.17 -46.00 -11.42
C SER A 28 2.73 -46.47 -11.68
N SER A 29 1.77 -45.61 -11.35
CA SER A 29 0.44 -45.62 -11.96
C SER A 29 0.07 -44.17 -12.31
N LYS A 30 0.21 -43.82 -13.59
CA LYS A 30 -0.44 -42.67 -14.20
C LYS A 30 -1.95 -42.91 -14.15
N THR A 31 -2.66 -42.07 -13.41
CA THR A 31 -4.11 -41.94 -13.53
C THR A 31 -4.36 -40.70 -14.37
N GLU A 32 -4.80 -40.89 -15.60
CA GLU A 32 -5.32 -39.83 -16.46
C GLU A 32 -6.64 -39.33 -15.86
N GLU A 33 -6.66 -38.07 -15.39
CA GLU A 33 -7.90 -37.38 -15.03
C GLU A 33 -8.45 -36.60 -16.25
N PRO A 34 -9.79 -36.51 -16.38
CA PRO A 34 -10.43 -36.16 -17.62
C PRO A 34 -10.30 -34.66 -17.95
N THR A 35 -9.79 -34.41 -19.15
CA THR A 35 -9.78 -33.14 -19.86
C THR A 35 -11.21 -32.62 -20.06
N GLY A 36 -11.64 -31.65 -19.23
CA GLY A 36 -13.01 -31.16 -19.37
C GLY A 36 -13.46 -30.00 -18.49
N ALA A 37 -12.57 -29.25 -17.84
CA ALA A 37 -12.94 -27.98 -17.22
C ALA A 37 -12.26 -26.85 -17.99
N LYS A 38 -12.99 -26.19 -18.90
CA LYS A 38 -12.58 -24.87 -19.40
C LYS A 38 -12.54 -23.94 -18.19
N THR A 39 -11.35 -23.73 -17.64
CA THR A 39 -11.05 -22.64 -16.73
C THR A 39 -11.43 -21.35 -17.45
N ARG A 40 -12.66 -20.86 -17.19
CA ARG A 40 -12.99 -19.46 -17.49
C ARG A 40 -11.88 -18.65 -16.85
N GLY A 41 -11.11 -17.91 -17.65
CA GLY A 41 -10.07 -17.03 -17.13
C GLY A 41 -10.63 -16.19 -15.99
N HIS A 42 -9.78 -15.85 -15.02
CA HIS A 42 -10.17 -15.03 -13.85
C HIS A 42 -10.93 -13.75 -14.25
N PHE A 43 -10.60 -13.24 -15.44
CA PHE A 43 -11.21 -12.10 -16.11
C PHE A 43 -12.34 -12.57 -17.03
N ARG A 44 -13.58 -12.47 -16.55
CA ARG A 44 -14.80 -12.89 -17.28
C ARG A 44 -15.29 -11.79 -18.21
N VAL A 45 -15.13 -10.54 -17.79
CA VAL A 45 -15.44 -9.36 -18.60
C VAL A 45 -14.34 -9.16 -19.63
N SER A 46 -14.71 -9.10 -20.91
CA SER A 46 -13.84 -8.74 -22.03
C SER A 46 -14.32 -7.42 -22.63
N LEU A 47 -13.39 -6.50 -22.88
CA LEU A 47 -13.67 -5.20 -23.48
C LEU A 47 -13.17 -5.18 -24.93
N ALA A 48 -13.75 -4.30 -25.75
CA ALA A 48 -13.22 -4.05 -27.08
C ALA A 48 -11.81 -3.44 -26.98
N PRO A 49 -10.84 -3.81 -27.85
CA PRO A 49 -9.47 -3.28 -27.78
C PRO A 49 -9.38 -1.74 -27.78
N VAL A 50 -10.28 -1.08 -28.51
CA VAL A 50 -10.37 0.39 -28.54
C VAL A 50 -10.76 0.96 -27.17
N LEU A 51 -11.63 0.28 -26.44
CA LEU A 51 -12.03 0.69 -25.10
C LEU A 51 -10.90 0.43 -24.09
N ASP A 52 -10.16 -0.68 -24.21
CA ASP A 52 -8.99 -0.94 -23.39
C ASP A 52 -7.94 0.16 -23.51
N GLU A 53 -7.58 0.56 -24.74
CA GLU A 53 -6.62 1.65 -24.98
C GLU A 53 -7.12 2.99 -24.43
N LYS A 54 -8.41 3.28 -24.61
CA LYS A 54 -9.02 4.50 -24.07
C LYS A 54 -8.96 4.54 -22.53
N LEU A 55 -9.34 3.45 -21.86
CA LEU A 55 -9.32 3.36 -20.40
C LEU A 55 -7.89 3.44 -19.85
N LEU A 56 -6.94 2.77 -20.50
CA LEU A 56 -5.54 2.84 -20.10
C LEU A 56 -4.95 4.26 -20.30
N SER A 57 -5.35 4.95 -21.38
CA SER A 57 -4.99 6.36 -21.60
C SER A 57 -5.60 7.28 -20.53
N ASN A 58 -6.87 7.07 -20.16
CA ASN A 58 -7.51 7.80 -19.07
C ASN A 58 -6.79 7.57 -17.73
N PHE A 59 -6.43 6.33 -17.41
CA PHE A 59 -5.64 6.01 -16.22
C PHE A 59 -4.35 6.84 -16.16
N ARG A 60 -3.57 6.83 -17.26
CA ARG A 60 -2.29 7.59 -17.34
C ARG A 60 -2.46 9.09 -17.17
N THR A 61 -3.48 9.66 -17.81
CA THR A 61 -3.60 11.12 -17.96
C THR A 61 -4.45 11.79 -16.88
N GLN A 62 -5.40 11.06 -16.28
CA GLN A 62 -6.37 11.61 -15.34
C GLN A 62 -6.23 11.02 -13.93
N MET A 63 -5.76 9.78 -13.79
CA MET A 63 -5.73 9.09 -12.50
C MET A 63 -4.34 9.07 -11.86
N ASN A 64 -3.29 8.81 -12.65
CA ASN A 64 -1.92 8.68 -12.15
C ASN A 64 -1.41 9.96 -11.45
N ILE A 65 -1.95 11.14 -11.79
CA ILE A 65 -1.62 12.40 -11.12
C ILE A 65 -2.02 12.42 -9.63
N HIS A 66 -3.00 11.61 -9.23
CA HIS A 66 -3.47 11.52 -7.83
C HIS A 66 -2.69 10.48 -7.03
N PHE A 67 -2.09 9.50 -7.71
CA PHE A 67 -1.28 8.45 -7.08
C PHE A 67 -0.09 8.08 -8.00
N PRO A 68 0.96 8.90 -8.02
CA PRO A 68 2.07 8.84 -8.99
C PRO A 68 3.11 7.75 -8.68
N PHE A 69 2.67 6.60 -8.16
CA PHE A 69 3.56 5.52 -7.70
C PHE A 69 3.50 4.28 -8.59
N VAL A 70 2.63 4.28 -9.60
CA VAL A 70 2.52 3.23 -10.62
C VAL A 70 2.38 3.91 -11.98
N VAL A 71 3.52 4.15 -12.62
CA VAL A 71 3.59 4.92 -13.87
C VAL A 71 3.62 3.96 -15.06
N ILE A 72 2.63 4.08 -15.94
CA ILE A 72 2.61 3.34 -17.21
C ILE A 72 3.29 4.20 -18.29
N PRO A 73 4.33 3.70 -18.97
CA PRO A 73 5.03 4.47 -19.99
C PRO A 73 4.08 4.91 -21.13
N PRO A 74 4.23 6.12 -21.69
CA PRO A 74 3.36 6.62 -22.76
C PRO A 74 3.32 5.70 -24.00
N GLN A 75 4.43 5.03 -24.29
CA GLN A 75 4.62 4.12 -25.42
C GLN A 75 4.02 2.73 -25.20
N ALA A 76 3.70 2.34 -23.97
CA ALA A 76 3.14 1.03 -23.69
C ALA A 76 1.70 0.94 -24.26
N THR A 77 1.40 -0.13 -24.99
CA THR A 77 0.04 -0.39 -25.51
C THR A 77 -0.76 -1.22 -24.52
N ALA A 78 -2.09 -1.18 -24.59
CA ALA A 78 -2.96 -2.04 -23.81
C ALA A 78 -2.78 -3.53 -24.15
N ALA A 79 -2.33 -3.85 -25.38
CA ALA A 79 -1.98 -5.20 -25.75
C ALA A 79 -0.69 -5.66 -25.06
N ALA A 80 0.39 -4.88 -25.16
CA ALA A 80 1.68 -5.21 -24.56
C ALA A 80 1.57 -5.33 -23.03
N LEU A 81 0.93 -4.36 -22.37
CA LEU A 81 0.79 -4.39 -20.91
C LEU A 81 -0.06 -5.58 -20.43
N ARG A 82 -1.05 -6.01 -21.22
CA ARG A 82 -1.88 -7.19 -20.91
C ARG A 82 -1.10 -8.50 -21.01
N GLU A 83 -0.13 -8.58 -21.91
CA GLU A 83 0.72 -9.77 -22.05
C GLU A 83 1.80 -9.81 -20.97
N GLU A 84 2.47 -8.68 -20.70
CA GLU A 84 3.59 -8.61 -19.75
C GLU A 84 3.14 -8.56 -18.30
N MET A 85 2.11 -7.74 -18.01
CA MET A 85 1.67 -7.37 -16.67
C MET A 85 0.13 -7.44 -16.58
N PRO A 86 -0.46 -8.64 -16.74
CA PRO A 86 -1.90 -8.82 -16.94
C PRO A 86 -2.74 -8.31 -15.78
N PHE A 87 -2.25 -8.40 -14.53
CA PHE A 87 -2.99 -7.92 -13.37
C PHE A 87 -2.95 -6.40 -13.27
N LEU A 88 -1.78 -5.79 -13.44
CA LEU A 88 -1.62 -4.35 -13.49
C LEU A 88 -2.47 -3.74 -14.62
N PHE A 89 -2.39 -4.28 -15.84
CA PHE A 89 -3.23 -3.84 -16.94
C PHE A 89 -4.71 -3.82 -16.53
N ARG A 90 -5.20 -4.93 -15.97
CA ARG A 90 -6.60 -5.08 -15.59
C ARG A 90 -7.01 -4.11 -14.49
N THR A 91 -6.16 -3.87 -13.50
CA THR A 91 -6.43 -2.93 -12.40
C THR A 91 -6.47 -1.49 -12.90
N CYS A 92 -5.56 -1.09 -13.79
CA CYS A 92 -5.56 0.24 -14.42
C CYS A 92 -6.85 0.53 -15.19
N ILE A 93 -7.29 -0.38 -16.08
CA ILE A 93 -8.52 -0.16 -16.85
C ILE A 93 -9.77 -0.22 -15.97
N THR A 94 -9.75 -1.03 -14.89
CA THR A 94 -10.86 -1.08 -13.93
C THR A 94 -10.98 0.24 -13.19
N ALA A 95 -9.87 0.79 -12.70
CA ALA A 95 -9.84 2.09 -12.04
C ALA A 95 -10.40 3.20 -12.95
N ALA A 96 -10.10 3.15 -14.26
CA ALA A 96 -10.57 4.14 -15.23
C ALA A 96 -12.02 3.92 -15.72
N ALA A 97 -12.66 2.79 -15.40
CA ALA A 97 -14.01 2.45 -15.86
C ALA A 97 -15.14 3.09 -15.03
N GLN A 98 -14.87 4.20 -14.33
CA GLN A 98 -15.81 4.87 -13.39
C GLN A 98 -17.11 5.36 -14.05
N ALA A 99 -17.14 5.51 -15.38
CA ALA A 99 -18.33 5.94 -16.11
C ALA A 99 -19.45 4.88 -16.14
N ASP A 100 -19.13 3.60 -15.89
CA ASP A 100 -20.10 2.51 -15.86
C ASP A 100 -19.98 1.74 -14.52
N PRO A 101 -20.82 2.07 -13.52
CA PRO A 101 -20.76 1.43 -12.21
C PRO A 101 -21.02 -0.08 -12.22
N LEU A 102 -21.82 -0.58 -13.17
CA LEU A 102 -22.11 -2.02 -13.27
C LEU A 102 -20.87 -2.76 -13.78
N LEU A 103 -20.26 -2.24 -14.84
CA LEU A 103 -19.02 -2.76 -15.39
C LEU A 103 -17.90 -2.72 -14.36
N LEU A 104 -17.73 -1.57 -13.70
CA LEU A 104 -16.74 -1.34 -12.65
C LEU A 104 -16.82 -2.40 -11.55
N ARG A 105 -18.04 -2.67 -11.05
CA ARG A 105 -18.28 -3.69 -10.02
C ARG A 105 -17.94 -5.10 -10.50
N GLN A 106 -18.35 -5.47 -11.72
CA GLN A 106 -18.03 -6.79 -12.28
C GLN A 106 -16.52 -6.98 -12.46
N MET A 107 -15.81 -5.96 -12.93
CA MET A 107 -14.36 -6.00 -13.09
C MET A 107 -13.64 -6.07 -11.75
N ALA A 108 -14.11 -5.36 -10.72
CA ALA A 108 -13.58 -5.44 -9.37
C ALA A 108 -13.80 -6.83 -8.73
N ASP A 109 -14.95 -7.47 -8.96
CA ASP A 109 -15.20 -8.84 -8.50
C ASP A 109 -14.26 -9.85 -9.19
N ASP A 110 -13.98 -9.67 -10.48
CA ASP A 110 -12.97 -10.47 -11.20
C ASP A 110 -11.56 -10.28 -10.60
N LEU A 111 -11.18 -9.04 -10.26
CA LEU A 111 -9.90 -8.74 -9.61
C LEU A 111 -9.78 -9.38 -8.22
N MET A 112 -10.82 -9.31 -7.39
CA MET A 112 -10.82 -9.99 -6.08
C MET A 112 -10.66 -11.51 -6.21
N ARG A 113 -11.29 -12.12 -7.21
CA ARG A 113 -11.09 -13.56 -7.50
C ARG A 113 -9.68 -13.87 -7.97
N TYR A 114 -9.08 -12.99 -8.77
CA TYR A 114 -7.69 -13.13 -9.20
C TYR A 114 -6.73 -13.05 -8.01
N ILE A 115 -6.92 -12.08 -7.11
CA ILE A 115 -6.14 -11.94 -5.87
C ILE A 115 -6.25 -13.22 -5.03
N GLY A 116 -7.47 -13.71 -4.80
CA GLY A 116 -7.69 -14.94 -4.03
C GLY A 116 -6.95 -16.16 -4.60
N ASP A 117 -7.02 -16.38 -5.91
CA ASP A 117 -6.36 -17.53 -6.54
C ASP A 117 -4.83 -17.37 -6.62
N ARG A 118 -4.34 -16.26 -7.19
CA ARG A 118 -2.92 -16.09 -7.47
C ARG A 118 -2.11 -15.83 -6.21
N MET A 119 -2.62 -15.02 -5.29
CA MET A 119 -1.87 -14.63 -4.11
C MET A 119 -2.11 -15.58 -2.93
N LEU A 120 -3.37 -15.92 -2.63
CA LEU A 120 -3.68 -16.68 -1.42
C LEU A 120 -3.58 -18.20 -1.62
N MET A 121 -3.99 -18.70 -2.79
CA MET A 121 -3.97 -20.14 -3.06
C MET A 121 -2.64 -20.59 -3.66
N LYS A 122 -2.08 -19.83 -4.61
CA LYS A 122 -0.82 -20.19 -5.29
C LYS A 122 0.42 -19.57 -4.66
N GLY A 123 0.28 -18.50 -3.88
CA GLY A 123 1.41 -17.82 -3.26
C GLY A 123 2.30 -17.06 -4.25
N ASP A 124 1.74 -16.65 -5.40
CA ASP A 124 2.49 -15.94 -6.43
C ASP A 124 2.95 -14.57 -5.92
N LYS A 125 4.17 -14.20 -6.31
CA LYS A 125 4.84 -12.96 -5.89
C LYS A 125 5.48 -12.32 -7.10
N SER A 126 5.09 -11.09 -7.41
CA SER A 126 5.63 -10.34 -8.54
C SER A 126 5.38 -8.85 -8.41
N ILE A 127 6.15 -8.05 -9.14
CA ILE A 127 5.94 -6.61 -9.25
C ILE A 127 4.58 -6.29 -9.92
N ASP A 128 4.09 -7.15 -10.82
CA ASP A 128 2.72 -7.07 -11.41
C ASP A 128 1.64 -7.08 -10.33
N LEU A 129 1.74 -8.03 -9.40
CA LEU A 129 0.81 -8.14 -8.28
C LEU A 129 0.91 -6.95 -7.33
N LEU A 130 2.13 -6.50 -7.00
CA LEU A 130 2.32 -5.35 -6.12
C LEU A 130 1.74 -4.06 -6.72
N GLN A 131 2.12 -3.72 -7.95
CA GLN A 131 1.66 -2.50 -8.60
C GLN A 131 0.15 -2.54 -8.86
N GLY A 132 -0.39 -3.70 -9.28
CA GLY A 132 -1.82 -3.87 -9.45
C GLY A 132 -2.59 -3.74 -8.14
N LEU A 133 -2.06 -4.26 -7.02
CA LEU A 133 -2.68 -4.09 -5.71
C LEU A 133 -2.64 -2.64 -5.22
N LEU A 134 -1.55 -1.92 -5.48
CA LEU A 134 -1.45 -0.48 -5.19
C LEU A 134 -2.55 0.30 -5.92
N VAL A 135 -2.70 0.07 -7.22
CA VAL A 135 -3.77 0.67 -8.03
C VAL A 135 -5.13 0.28 -7.47
N PHE A 136 -5.40 -1.01 -7.29
CA PHE A 136 -6.70 -1.48 -6.83
C PHE A 136 -7.05 -0.97 -5.42
N SER A 137 -6.08 -0.84 -4.51
CA SER A 137 -6.32 -0.34 -3.16
C SER A 137 -6.62 1.16 -3.13
N THR A 138 -5.97 1.94 -4.00
CA THR A 138 -6.08 3.41 -4.05
C THR A 138 -7.48 3.88 -4.45
N TRP A 139 -8.14 3.16 -5.36
CA TRP A 139 -9.47 3.50 -5.86
C TRP A 139 -10.59 2.62 -5.25
N TYR A 140 -10.32 1.97 -4.11
CA TYR A 140 -11.23 0.97 -3.54
C TYR A 140 -12.63 1.51 -3.21
N GLN A 141 -12.72 2.76 -2.76
CA GLN A 141 -13.99 3.43 -2.44
C GLN A 141 -14.99 3.42 -3.60
N TYR A 142 -14.52 3.39 -4.85
CA TYR A 142 -15.40 3.40 -6.03
C TYR A 142 -15.96 2.01 -6.36
N TYR A 143 -15.32 0.92 -5.90
CA TYR A 143 -15.70 -0.43 -6.30
C TYR A 143 -16.81 -1.02 -5.44
N ASN A 144 -16.72 -0.83 -4.12
CA ASN A 144 -17.62 -1.53 -3.20
C ASN A 144 -17.77 -0.85 -1.83
N HIS A 145 -18.92 -0.22 -1.60
CA HIS A 145 -19.29 0.33 -0.30
C HIS A 145 -19.78 -0.74 0.70
N ASN A 146 -20.20 -1.91 0.22
CA ASN A 146 -20.88 -2.92 1.03
C ASN A 146 -19.97 -4.06 1.50
N ASN A 147 -18.73 -4.13 1.01
CA ASN A 147 -17.76 -5.12 1.42
C ASN A 147 -16.45 -4.42 1.78
N PRO A 148 -16.17 -4.09 3.05
CA PRO A 148 -15.00 -3.31 3.43
C PRO A 148 -13.73 -4.17 3.43
N GLN A 149 -13.05 -4.31 2.28
CA GLN A 149 -11.79 -5.09 2.17
C GLN A 149 -10.52 -4.22 2.04
N VAL A 150 -10.62 -2.89 2.10
CA VAL A 150 -9.49 -1.98 1.87
C VAL A 150 -8.29 -2.29 2.78
N MET A 151 -8.53 -2.62 4.06
CA MET A 151 -7.46 -2.98 5.01
C MET A 151 -6.83 -4.33 4.68
N ASN A 152 -7.63 -5.32 4.26
CA ASN A 152 -7.12 -6.62 3.85
C ASN A 152 -6.22 -6.47 2.60
N LEU A 153 -6.65 -5.67 1.63
CA LEU A 153 -5.86 -5.34 0.45
C LEU A 153 -4.56 -4.61 0.83
N PHE A 154 -4.63 -3.64 1.73
CA PHE A 154 -3.46 -2.94 2.23
C PHE A 154 -2.45 -3.88 2.94
N HIS A 155 -2.94 -4.81 3.75
CA HIS A 155 -2.09 -5.83 4.36
C HIS A 155 -1.45 -6.76 3.33
N LEU A 156 -2.17 -7.10 2.24
CA LEU A 156 -1.60 -7.84 1.12
C LEU A 156 -0.52 -7.05 0.37
N VAL A 157 -0.72 -5.74 0.16
CA VAL A 157 0.29 -4.83 -0.41
C VAL A 157 1.56 -4.86 0.46
N THR A 158 1.41 -4.70 1.77
CA THR A 158 2.52 -4.66 2.74
C THR A 158 3.26 -6.01 2.80
N ALA A 159 2.50 -7.11 2.78
CA ALA A 159 3.07 -8.46 2.70
C ALA A 159 3.85 -8.64 1.39
N MET A 160 3.30 -8.23 0.25
CA MET A 160 3.94 -8.33 -1.06
C MET A 160 5.26 -7.54 -1.12
N VAL A 161 5.31 -6.33 -0.57
CA VAL A 161 6.57 -5.55 -0.48
C VAL A 161 7.63 -6.30 0.33
N THR A 162 7.22 -6.91 1.44
CA THR A 162 8.13 -7.69 2.30
C THR A 162 8.58 -8.97 1.58
N ASP A 163 7.66 -9.64 0.91
CA ASP A 163 7.88 -10.84 0.09
C ASP A 163 8.65 -10.57 -1.21
N LEU A 164 8.85 -9.32 -1.60
CA LEU A 164 9.76 -8.94 -2.69
C LEU A 164 11.10 -8.41 -2.14
N GLY A 165 11.20 -8.21 -0.81
CA GLY A 165 12.37 -7.65 -0.14
C GLY A 165 12.60 -6.16 -0.42
N LEU A 166 11.60 -5.44 -0.95
CA LEU A 166 11.78 -4.04 -1.38
C LEU A 166 11.98 -3.09 -0.19
N ASN A 167 11.42 -3.41 0.98
CA ASN A 167 11.54 -2.59 2.20
C ASN A 167 12.89 -2.72 2.92
N ARG A 168 13.86 -3.44 2.35
CA ARG A 168 15.19 -3.64 2.93
C ARG A 168 16.26 -3.18 1.94
N PRO A 169 17.35 -2.56 2.42
CA PRO A 169 18.50 -2.31 1.58
C PRO A 169 19.12 -3.64 1.15
N ILE A 170 19.69 -3.67 -0.06
CA ILE A 170 20.46 -4.83 -0.52
C ILE A 170 21.66 -4.97 0.42
N GLN A 171 21.69 -6.06 1.19
CA GLN A 171 22.80 -6.31 2.10
C GLN A 171 24.05 -6.69 1.29
N PRO A 172 25.23 -6.13 1.61
CA PRO A 172 26.46 -6.56 0.98
C PRO A 172 26.72 -8.04 1.29
N ALA A 173 27.30 -8.78 0.33
CA ALA A 173 27.52 -10.23 0.40
C ALA A 173 28.30 -10.73 1.63
N VAL A 174 28.96 -9.83 2.37
CA VAL A 174 29.70 -10.13 3.59
C VAL A 174 28.78 -10.31 4.81
N LEU A 175 27.58 -9.73 4.78
CA LEU A 175 26.60 -9.75 5.88
C LEU A 175 25.38 -10.65 5.59
N THR A 176 25.37 -11.36 4.45
CA THR A 176 24.28 -12.28 4.15
C THR A 176 24.21 -13.35 5.23
N PRO A 177 23.04 -13.57 5.85
CA PRO A 177 22.87 -14.65 6.82
C PRO A 177 23.31 -15.98 6.20
N ILE A 178 23.91 -16.86 6.98
CA ILE A 178 24.35 -18.19 6.53
C ILE A 178 23.57 -19.26 7.31
N GLY A 179 23.19 -20.35 6.64
CA GLY A 179 22.52 -21.49 7.26
C GLY A 179 21.06 -21.21 7.63
N MET A 180 20.65 -21.59 8.84
CA MET A 180 19.25 -21.65 9.30
C MET A 180 18.41 -20.38 9.06
N VAL A 181 19.03 -19.18 9.06
CA VAL A 181 18.32 -17.92 8.83
C VAL A 181 17.90 -17.76 7.36
N VAL A 182 18.71 -18.25 6.42
CA VAL A 182 18.36 -18.27 4.99
C VAL A 182 17.27 -19.30 4.74
N ASP A 183 17.39 -20.49 5.33
CA ASP A 183 16.40 -21.55 5.19
C ASP A 183 15.04 -21.13 5.78
N ALA A 184 15.04 -20.44 6.92
CA ALA A 184 13.82 -19.87 7.51
C ALA A 184 13.23 -18.75 6.63
N ALA A 185 14.06 -17.84 6.12
CA ALA A 185 13.59 -16.78 5.22
C ALA A 185 12.99 -17.35 3.93
N GLN A 186 13.60 -18.39 3.35
CA GLN A 186 13.05 -19.11 2.19
C GLN A 186 11.77 -19.86 2.53
N MET A 187 11.60 -20.35 3.76
CA MET A 187 10.37 -21.02 4.19
C MET A 187 9.19 -20.05 4.28
N PHE A 188 9.40 -18.85 4.82
CA PHE A 188 8.33 -17.86 4.98
C PHE A 188 8.06 -17.05 3.71
N HIS A 189 9.12 -16.71 2.98
CA HIS A 189 9.02 -15.81 1.83
C HIS A 189 9.13 -16.53 0.49
N GLY A 190 9.64 -17.76 0.42
CA GLY A 190 9.85 -18.49 -0.83
C GLY A 190 11.25 -18.28 -1.43
N ARG A 191 11.62 -19.14 -2.41
CA ARG A 191 12.97 -19.21 -2.98
C ARG A 191 13.42 -17.99 -3.80
N LEU A 192 12.51 -17.11 -4.22
CA LEU A 192 12.80 -15.99 -5.15
C LEU A 192 12.93 -14.61 -4.46
N VAL A 193 12.96 -14.54 -3.13
CA VAL A 193 12.67 -13.30 -2.37
C VAL A 193 13.91 -12.53 -1.91
N ASN A 194 14.83 -12.21 -2.82
CA ASN A 194 15.92 -11.29 -2.46
C ASN A 194 16.48 -10.55 -3.67
N GLN A 195 15.61 -10.13 -4.58
CA GLN A 195 16.05 -9.18 -5.61
C GLN A 195 16.09 -7.76 -5.03
N GLY A 196 15.28 -7.45 -4.00
CA GLY A 196 15.25 -6.09 -3.46
C GLY A 196 14.90 -5.09 -4.55
N ILE A 197 15.32 -3.84 -4.39
CA ILE A 197 15.08 -2.80 -5.40
C ILE A 197 16.05 -2.97 -6.57
N GLN A 198 15.51 -3.21 -7.77
CA GLN A 198 16.28 -3.33 -9.00
C GLN A 198 16.05 -2.15 -9.95
N THR A 199 14.85 -1.56 -9.91
CA THR A 199 14.40 -0.54 -10.86
C THR A 199 13.79 0.67 -10.16
N SER A 200 13.61 1.77 -10.88
CA SER A 200 12.85 2.93 -10.41
C SER A 200 11.38 2.58 -10.13
N ASP A 201 10.82 1.61 -10.86
CA ASP A 201 9.47 1.12 -10.63
C ASP A 201 9.32 0.40 -9.29
N ASP A 202 10.34 -0.33 -8.85
CA ASP A 202 10.37 -0.92 -7.50
C ASP A 202 10.40 0.17 -6.41
N ARG A 203 11.17 1.26 -6.65
CA ARG A 203 11.22 2.42 -5.75
C ARG A 203 9.86 3.11 -5.67
N ARG A 204 9.25 3.40 -6.82
CA ARG A 204 7.91 4.00 -6.89
C ARG A 204 6.90 3.13 -6.14
N ALA A 205 6.90 1.82 -6.36
CA ALA A 205 6.00 0.91 -5.68
C ALA A 205 6.19 0.93 -4.16
N LEU A 206 7.43 0.81 -3.66
CA LEU A 206 7.73 0.88 -2.23
C LEU A 206 7.27 2.20 -1.60
N LEU A 207 7.60 3.32 -2.24
CA LEU A 207 7.22 4.65 -1.79
C LEU A 207 5.70 4.85 -1.84
N GLY A 208 5.03 4.23 -2.82
CA GLY A 208 3.58 4.19 -2.92
C GLY A 208 2.93 3.43 -1.78
N VAL A 209 3.54 2.32 -1.33
CA VAL A 209 3.06 1.59 -0.14
C VAL A 209 3.16 2.44 1.11
N TYR A 210 4.29 3.15 1.29
CA TYR A 210 4.46 4.08 2.40
C TYR A 210 3.39 5.19 2.38
N ASN A 211 3.20 5.83 1.22
CA ASN A 211 2.22 6.90 1.06
C ASN A 211 0.78 6.40 1.29
N LEU A 212 0.43 5.23 0.75
CA LEU A 212 -0.89 4.61 0.94
C LEU A 212 -1.15 4.23 2.40
N ALA A 213 -0.15 3.68 3.10
CA ALA A 213 -0.23 3.41 4.54
C ALA A 213 -0.58 4.68 5.31
N GLY A 214 0.07 5.78 4.93
CA GLY A 214 -0.15 7.09 5.50
C GLY A 214 -1.55 7.65 5.31
N GLN A 215 -2.05 7.59 4.09
CA GLN A 215 -3.41 8.02 3.75
C GLN A 215 -4.45 7.20 4.52
N LEU A 216 -4.28 5.88 4.59
CA LEU A 216 -5.18 4.99 5.34
C LEU A 216 -5.11 5.21 6.85
N SER A 217 -3.92 5.44 7.42
CA SER A 217 -3.78 5.74 8.85
C SER A 217 -4.46 7.06 9.21
N SER A 218 -4.28 8.09 8.39
CA SER A 218 -4.87 9.42 8.59
C SER A 218 -6.40 9.39 8.50
N CYS A 219 -6.96 8.69 7.51
CA CYS A 219 -8.41 8.65 7.29
C CYS A 219 -9.15 7.64 8.17
N LEU A 220 -8.53 6.50 8.52
CA LEU A 220 -9.23 5.35 9.13
C LEU A 220 -8.75 4.99 10.53
N ARG A 221 -7.64 5.59 11.02
CA ARG A 221 -7.05 5.41 12.36
C ARG A 221 -6.85 3.96 12.81
N ARG A 222 -6.68 3.04 11.87
CA ARG A 222 -6.72 1.58 12.12
C ARG A 222 -5.51 0.81 11.61
N SER A 223 -4.49 1.51 11.12
CA SER A 223 -3.27 0.89 10.61
C SER A 223 -2.05 1.55 11.23
N ASP A 224 -1.15 0.71 11.78
CA ASP A 224 0.21 1.13 12.11
C ASP A 224 0.93 1.41 10.78
N PRO A 225 1.23 2.68 10.47
CA PRO A 225 1.87 3.00 9.22
C PRO A 225 3.29 2.39 9.18
N MET A 226 3.76 2.09 7.98
CA MET A 226 5.14 1.66 7.79
C MET A 226 6.08 2.75 8.31
N ARG A 227 6.92 2.45 9.30
CA ARG A 227 7.82 3.44 9.90
C ARG A 227 8.80 3.99 8.87
N TRP A 228 9.09 5.29 8.98
CA TRP A 228 10.18 5.89 8.22
C TRP A 228 11.52 5.19 8.47
N THR A 229 12.30 4.95 7.40
CA THR A 229 13.64 4.34 7.47
C THR A 229 14.62 5.07 6.58
N GLN A 230 15.92 4.92 6.85
CA GLN A 230 16.96 5.47 5.98
C GLN A 230 16.85 4.92 4.55
N HIS A 231 16.46 3.65 4.40
CA HIS A 231 16.25 3.04 3.09
C HIS A 231 15.16 3.75 2.27
N LEU A 232 14.08 4.22 2.90
CA LEU A 232 13.05 5.04 2.22
C LEU A 232 13.60 6.40 1.79
N GLU A 233 14.45 7.03 2.59
CA GLU A 233 15.14 8.28 2.20
C GLU A 233 16.07 8.05 1.01
N ASP A 234 16.85 6.96 1.03
CA ASP A 234 17.75 6.60 -0.07
C ASP A 234 16.95 6.33 -1.35
N CYS A 235 15.76 5.72 -1.24
CA CYS A 235 14.84 5.54 -2.36
C CYS A 235 14.29 6.87 -2.89
N CYS A 236 13.94 7.82 -2.01
CA CYS A 236 13.48 9.14 -2.40
C CYS A 236 14.57 9.90 -3.17
N ASN A 237 15.80 9.86 -2.67
CA ASN A 237 16.94 10.53 -3.31
C ASN A 237 17.25 9.88 -4.67
N ALA A 238 17.38 8.56 -4.72
CA ALA A 238 17.65 7.86 -5.98
C ALA A 238 16.55 8.06 -7.03
N LEU A 239 15.28 8.11 -6.62
CA LEU A 239 14.16 8.37 -7.54
C LEU A 239 14.16 9.84 -8.02
N THR A 240 14.52 10.79 -7.16
CA THR A 240 14.66 12.20 -7.54
C THR A 240 15.85 12.42 -8.47
N ASP A 241 16.95 11.71 -8.26
CA ASP A 241 18.15 11.79 -9.10
C ASP A 241 17.91 11.17 -10.48
N ALA A 242 17.17 10.05 -10.54
CA ALA A 242 16.81 9.40 -11.79
C ALA A 242 15.79 10.22 -12.60
N ALA A 243 14.76 10.76 -11.93
CA ALA A 243 13.71 11.61 -12.50
C ALA A 243 13.21 11.16 -13.88
N GLU A 244 12.95 9.86 -14.05
CA GLU A 244 12.53 9.29 -15.34
C GLU A 244 11.21 9.90 -15.82
N TYR A 245 10.34 10.26 -14.87
CA TYR A 245 9.09 10.97 -15.13
C TYR A 245 8.99 12.24 -14.28
N PRO A 246 8.35 13.32 -14.79
CA PRO A 246 8.07 14.51 -13.98
C PRO A 246 7.26 14.21 -12.71
N SER A 247 6.45 13.15 -12.73
CA SER A 247 5.68 12.67 -11.58
C SER A 247 6.56 12.15 -10.44
N ASP A 248 7.81 11.77 -10.69
CA ASP A 248 8.72 11.24 -9.67
C ASP A 248 9.04 12.28 -8.61
N ILE A 249 9.33 13.52 -9.04
CA ILE A 249 9.61 14.64 -8.15
C ILE A 249 8.40 14.91 -7.25
N TYR A 250 7.20 14.90 -7.85
CA TYR A 250 5.94 15.07 -7.12
C TYR A 250 5.68 13.92 -6.13
N ALA A 251 5.86 12.66 -6.57
CA ALA A 251 5.70 11.47 -5.73
C ALA A 251 6.60 11.52 -4.48
N VAL A 252 7.86 11.92 -4.64
CA VAL A 252 8.80 12.08 -3.53
C VAL A 252 8.35 13.18 -2.57
N GLN A 253 7.82 14.30 -3.09
CA GLN A 253 7.30 15.34 -2.21
C GLN A 253 6.06 14.91 -1.43
N LEU A 254 5.19 14.06 -1.99
CA LEU A 254 4.06 13.48 -1.25
C LEU A 254 4.54 12.60 -0.10
N VAL A 255 5.55 11.75 -0.36
CA VAL A 255 6.17 10.91 0.67
C VAL A 255 6.78 11.75 1.79
N ARG A 256 7.52 12.81 1.44
CA ARG A 256 8.16 13.70 2.43
C ARG A 256 7.13 14.49 3.23
N LEU A 257 6.05 14.94 2.61
CA LEU A 257 4.93 15.56 3.32
C LEU A 257 4.31 14.57 4.30
N HIS A 258 4.07 13.33 3.86
CA HIS A 258 3.49 12.31 4.72
C HIS A 258 4.39 12.02 5.94
N ARG A 259 5.71 11.97 5.76
CA ARG A 259 6.65 11.83 6.87
C ARG A 259 6.53 12.96 7.89
N VAL A 260 6.31 14.20 7.45
CA VAL A 260 6.07 15.32 8.39
C VAL A 260 4.80 15.05 9.19
N ILE A 261 3.69 14.66 8.54
CA ILE A 261 2.42 14.32 9.22
C ILE A 261 2.61 13.16 10.22
N GLU A 262 3.39 12.14 9.81
CA GLU A 262 3.66 10.94 10.59
C GLU A 262 4.21 11.25 11.99
N ILE A 263 5.10 12.25 12.11
CA ILE A 263 5.70 12.70 13.39
C ILE A 263 4.64 13.14 14.41
N TYR A 264 3.56 13.75 13.91
CA TYR A 264 2.50 14.34 14.71
C TYR A 264 1.27 13.42 14.85
N SER A 265 1.31 12.22 14.26
CA SER A 265 0.20 11.26 14.35
C SER A 265 0.13 10.58 15.72
N PRO A 266 -1.04 10.55 16.38
CA PRO A 266 -1.21 9.86 17.65
C PRO A 266 -0.99 8.35 17.57
N SER A 267 -1.22 7.74 16.39
CA SER A 267 -1.10 6.28 16.18
C SER A 267 0.32 5.75 16.36
N LEU A 268 1.33 6.60 16.20
CA LEU A 268 2.73 6.19 16.27
C LEU A 268 3.41 6.47 17.60
N GLY A 269 2.71 7.10 18.54
CA GLY A 269 3.22 7.35 19.90
C GLY A 269 4.47 8.24 19.96
N LEU A 270 4.88 8.88 18.86
CA LEU A 270 6.05 9.76 18.79
C LEU A 270 5.82 11.07 19.56
N MET A 271 4.59 11.57 19.56
CA MET A 271 4.14 12.69 20.39
C MET A 271 2.93 12.26 21.21
N THR A 272 3.09 12.21 22.54
CA THR A 272 1.94 12.07 23.45
C THR A 272 1.14 13.38 23.40
N THR A 273 0.11 13.45 22.55
CA THR A 273 -0.77 14.62 22.41
C THR A 273 -1.55 14.94 23.69
N SER A 274 -1.61 14.01 24.65
CA SER A 274 -2.34 14.19 25.90
C SER A 274 -1.70 15.20 26.87
N THR A 275 -0.41 15.49 26.74
CA THR A 275 0.34 16.32 27.73
C THR A 275 0.84 17.65 27.20
N LEU A 276 0.82 17.88 25.87
CA LEU A 276 1.31 19.11 25.26
C LEU A 276 0.17 20.10 25.02
N PRO A 277 0.34 21.41 25.37
CA PRO A 277 -0.63 22.43 25.01
C PRO A 277 -0.82 22.52 23.48
N ILE A 278 -2.05 22.75 23.00
CA ILE A 278 -2.40 22.79 21.58
C ILE A 278 -1.53 23.81 20.85
N ARG A 279 -1.30 24.98 21.46
CA ARG A 279 -0.50 26.04 20.84
C ARG A 279 0.95 25.62 20.56
N SER A 280 1.58 24.93 21.50
CA SER A 280 2.96 24.44 21.32
C SER A 280 3.01 23.37 20.25
N PHE A 281 2.04 22.45 20.25
CA PHE A 281 1.91 21.40 19.24
C PHE A 281 1.74 22.00 17.83
N MET A 282 0.81 22.94 17.66
CA MET A 282 0.56 23.63 16.39
C MET A 282 1.79 24.40 15.90
N ASN A 283 2.48 25.12 16.79
CA ASN A 283 3.69 25.86 16.42
C ASN A 283 4.82 24.94 15.91
N CYS A 284 5.01 23.77 16.53
CA CYS A 284 5.99 22.79 16.06
C CYS A 284 5.61 22.27 14.67
N PHE A 285 4.35 21.85 14.50
CA PHE A 285 3.86 21.35 13.22
C PHE A 285 3.99 22.40 12.10
N GLU A 286 3.52 23.63 12.34
CA GLU A 286 3.62 24.72 11.38
C GLU A 286 5.07 25.03 11.00
N LYS A 287 5.99 24.98 11.97
CA LYS A 287 7.41 25.19 11.72
C LYS A 287 7.98 24.11 10.79
N ASP A 288 7.73 22.84 11.08
CA ASP A 288 8.24 21.73 10.29
C ASP A 288 7.62 21.71 8.90
N LEU A 289 6.33 22.03 8.79
CA LEU A 289 5.66 22.10 7.50
C LEU A 289 6.15 23.29 6.66
N ARG A 290 6.41 24.46 7.27
CA ARG A 290 7.07 25.58 6.57
C ARG A 290 8.48 25.23 6.11
N GLN A 291 9.24 24.47 6.92
CA GLN A 291 10.54 23.97 6.51
C GLN A 291 10.43 23.03 5.30
N TYR A 292 9.46 22.13 5.30
CA TYR A 292 9.15 21.29 4.15
C TYR A 292 8.77 22.13 2.91
N GLN A 293 7.87 23.11 3.05
CA GLN A 293 7.46 23.99 1.95
C GLN A 293 8.65 24.78 1.38
N GLY A 294 9.56 25.24 2.23
CA GLY A 294 10.80 25.91 1.81
C GLY A 294 11.79 24.99 1.10
N SER A 295 11.65 23.66 1.23
CA SER A 295 12.47 22.66 0.53
C SER A 295 11.87 22.20 -0.82
N LEU A 296 10.68 22.69 -1.17
CA LEU A 296 9.99 22.27 -2.39
C LEU A 296 10.77 22.70 -3.64
N PRO A 297 10.96 21.80 -4.62
CA PRO A 297 11.55 22.14 -5.91
C PRO A 297 10.72 23.21 -6.65
N PRO A 298 11.36 24.16 -7.36
CA PRO A 298 10.64 25.17 -8.15
C PRO A 298 9.70 24.61 -9.21
N SER A 299 9.95 23.38 -9.69
CA SER A 299 9.09 22.68 -10.65
C SER A 299 7.68 22.37 -10.12
N LEU A 300 7.48 22.41 -8.80
CA LEU A 300 6.19 22.18 -8.15
C LEU A 300 5.54 23.48 -7.67
N ALA A 301 6.15 24.64 -7.94
CA ALA A 301 5.56 25.93 -7.58
C ALA A 301 4.19 26.10 -8.26
N GLY A 302 3.15 26.38 -7.47
CA GLY A 302 1.78 26.56 -7.95
C GLY A 302 1.05 25.26 -8.33
N ASN A 303 1.59 24.08 -7.98
CA ASN A 303 0.89 22.82 -8.17
C ASN A 303 -0.29 22.70 -7.21
N LYS A 304 -1.51 22.88 -7.73
CA LYS A 304 -2.76 22.85 -6.96
C LYS A 304 -3.05 21.52 -6.28
N LEU A 305 -2.61 20.40 -6.85
CA LEU A 305 -2.75 19.11 -6.17
C LEU A 305 -1.85 19.03 -4.94
N LEU A 306 -0.62 19.54 -5.03
CA LEU A 306 0.28 19.60 -3.87
C LEU A 306 -0.26 20.55 -2.79
N ASP A 307 -0.75 21.72 -3.19
CA ASP A 307 -1.39 22.69 -2.29
C ASP A 307 -2.53 22.01 -1.52
N MET A 308 -3.42 21.27 -2.22
CA MET A 308 -4.47 20.49 -1.58
C MET A 308 -3.95 19.46 -0.56
N GLN A 309 -2.87 18.74 -0.87
CA GLN A 309 -2.29 17.77 0.05
C GLN A 309 -1.72 18.47 1.30
N ILE A 310 -1.11 19.65 1.15
CA ILE A 310 -0.61 20.46 2.27
C ILE A 310 -1.77 20.93 3.14
N HIS A 311 -2.87 21.44 2.56
CA HIS A 311 -4.06 21.81 3.33
C HIS A 311 -4.71 20.60 4.01
N SER A 312 -4.74 19.44 3.34
CA SER A 312 -5.21 18.19 3.95
C SER A 312 -4.35 17.76 5.14
N ALA A 313 -3.03 17.99 5.09
CA ALA A 313 -2.12 17.71 6.20
C ALA A 313 -2.49 18.53 7.45
N TYR A 314 -2.78 19.83 7.26
CA TYR A 314 -3.30 20.69 8.32
C TYR A 314 -4.61 20.13 8.90
N ILE A 315 -5.60 19.85 8.04
CA ILE A 315 -6.93 19.36 8.43
C ILE A 315 -6.84 18.06 9.24
N CYS A 316 -6.06 17.08 8.77
CA CYS A 316 -5.87 15.80 9.46
C CYS A 316 -5.31 15.98 10.88
N LEU A 317 -4.48 16.99 11.11
CA LEU A 317 -3.89 17.23 12.43
C LEU A 317 -4.83 17.96 13.39
N PHE A 318 -5.78 18.74 12.89
CA PHE A 318 -6.81 19.33 13.76
C PHE A 318 -7.68 18.26 14.43
N GLU A 319 -7.80 17.07 13.85
CA GLU A 319 -8.47 15.96 14.54
C GLU A 319 -7.77 15.55 15.83
N THR A 320 -6.43 15.65 15.87
CA THR A 320 -5.63 15.32 17.06
C THR A 320 -5.86 16.32 18.19
N ILE A 321 -6.25 17.55 17.86
CA ILE A 321 -6.56 18.60 18.83
C ILE A 321 -7.78 18.24 19.68
N PHE A 322 -8.75 17.52 19.13
CA PHE A 322 -9.89 17.03 19.89
C PHE A 322 -9.50 15.98 20.94
N ALA A 323 -8.35 15.31 20.77
CA ALA A 323 -7.82 14.37 21.76
C ALA A 323 -7.04 15.06 22.90
N VAL A 324 -6.68 16.35 22.76
CA VAL A 324 -5.93 17.10 23.77
C VAL A 324 -6.85 17.50 24.92
N GLN A 325 -6.60 16.93 26.10
CA GLN A 325 -7.40 17.15 27.31
C GLN A 325 -6.99 18.40 28.09
N ALA A 326 -5.73 18.80 28.03
CA ALA A 326 -5.15 19.88 28.83
C ALA A 326 -5.02 21.19 28.03
N ASP A 327 -6.14 21.88 27.74
CA ASP A 327 -6.06 23.22 27.15
C ASP A 327 -7.24 24.15 27.50
N ILE A 328 -6.96 25.46 27.43
CA ILE A 328 -7.90 26.57 27.57
C ILE A 328 -8.79 26.63 26.31
N ALA A 329 -10.09 26.86 26.50
CA ALA A 329 -11.07 26.90 25.41
C ALA A 329 -10.69 27.86 24.27
N TYR A 330 -10.01 28.96 24.59
CA TYR A 330 -9.53 29.95 23.62
C TYR A 330 -8.55 29.36 22.60
N HIS A 331 -7.54 28.59 23.03
CA HIS A 331 -6.56 27.99 22.12
C HIS A 331 -7.19 26.93 21.20
N ARG A 332 -8.17 26.18 21.71
CA ARG A 332 -8.96 25.27 20.88
C ARG A 332 -9.77 26.03 19.82
N ALA A 333 -10.39 27.15 20.18
CA ALA A 333 -11.15 27.98 19.24
C ALA A 333 -10.26 28.59 18.15
N GLU A 334 -9.09 29.10 18.52
CA GLU A 334 -8.07 29.63 17.59
C GLU A 334 -7.62 28.55 16.58
N ALA A 335 -7.31 27.35 17.08
CA ALA A 335 -6.93 26.22 16.23
C ALA A 335 -8.08 25.82 15.27
N LEU A 336 -9.32 25.68 15.76
CA LEU A 336 -10.46 25.34 14.91
C LEU A 336 -10.74 26.40 13.85
N HIS A 337 -10.55 27.69 14.16
CA HIS A 337 -10.66 28.75 13.18
C HIS A 337 -9.60 28.62 12.07
N SER A 338 -8.36 28.31 12.43
CA SER A 338 -7.30 28.01 11.45
C SER A 338 -7.64 26.81 10.56
N CYS A 339 -8.21 25.75 11.14
CA CYS A 339 -8.70 24.58 10.38
C CYS A 339 -9.72 24.98 9.31
N LEU A 340 -10.70 25.81 9.67
CA LEU A 340 -11.72 26.29 8.73
C LEU A 340 -11.11 27.06 7.57
N ASN A 341 -10.07 27.87 7.80
CA ASN A 341 -9.37 28.57 6.74
C ASN A 341 -8.69 27.58 5.78
N HIS A 342 -8.01 26.54 6.29
CA HIS A 342 -7.41 25.51 5.45
C HIS A 342 -8.44 24.67 4.69
N ILE A 343 -9.62 24.43 5.25
CA ILE A 343 -10.73 23.80 4.52
C ILE A 343 -11.14 24.69 3.33
N SER A 344 -11.28 26.00 3.54
CA SER A 344 -11.59 26.94 2.45
C SER A 344 -10.51 26.92 1.37
N GLU A 345 -9.23 27.02 1.75
CA GLU A 345 -8.09 27.02 0.82
C GLU A 345 -7.97 25.70 0.04
N LEU A 346 -8.35 24.58 0.66
CA LEU A 346 -8.42 23.27 0.00
C LEU A 346 -9.49 23.28 -1.10
N PHE A 347 -10.68 23.83 -0.84
CA PHE A 347 -11.73 23.96 -1.86
C PHE A 347 -11.33 24.95 -2.96
N ASP A 348 -10.70 26.08 -2.61
CA ASP A 348 -10.19 27.03 -3.61
C ASP A 348 -9.13 26.37 -4.52
N SER A 349 -8.28 25.52 -3.96
CA SER A 349 -7.29 24.75 -4.71
C SER A 349 -7.94 23.68 -5.59
N LEU A 350 -9.01 23.04 -5.11
CA LEU A 350 -9.80 22.08 -5.88
C LEU A 350 -10.50 22.74 -7.07
N ASP A 351 -11.12 23.90 -6.87
CA ASP A 351 -11.82 24.66 -7.93
C ASP A 351 -10.86 25.17 -9.01
N ALA A 352 -9.59 25.39 -8.65
CA ALA A 352 -8.54 25.76 -9.60
C ALA A 352 -8.09 24.58 -10.50
N ILE A 353 -8.44 23.33 -10.17
CA ILE A 353 -8.08 22.16 -10.97
C ILE A 353 -9.10 21.99 -12.11
N PRO A 354 -8.66 21.88 -13.38
CA PRO A 354 -9.57 21.63 -14.49
C PRO A 354 -10.36 20.33 -14.29
N TRP A 355 -11.68 20.37 -14.49
CA TRP A 355 -12.61 19.25 -14.29
C TRP A 355 -12.16 17.92 -14.93
N ARG A 356 -11.44 17.97 -16.04
CA ARG A 356 -10.89 16.78 -16.74
C ARG A 356 -9.87 15.98 -15.92
N TYR A 357 -9.32 16.58 -14.87
CA TYR A 357 -8.34 15.95 -13.96
C TYR A 357 -8.97 15.52 -12.64
N LEU A 358 -10.26 15.78 -12.43
CA LEU A 358 -10.99 15.23 -11.30
C LEU A 358 -11.60 13.90 -11.75
N PRO A 359 -11.17 12.75 -11.18
CA PRO A 359 -11.87 11.49 -11.42
C PRO A 359 -13.33 11.69 -11.07
N ASN A 360 -14.27 11.09 -11.82
CA ASN A 360 -15.71 11.31 -11.69
C ASN A 360 -16.12 11.32 -10.20
N LEU A 361 -16.20 12.52 -9.62
CA LEU A 361 -16.62 12.71 -8.25
C LEU A 361 -18.11 12.40 -8.25
N THR A 362 -18.45 11.16 -7.91
CA THR A 362 -19.82 10.82 -7.52
C THR A 362 -20.04 11.50 -6.18
N PHE A 363 -20.51 12.75 -6.23
CA PHE A 363 -21.04 13.46 -5.07
C PHE A 363 -22.20 12.68 -4.46
#